data_AF-A0A448GYF6-F1
#
_entry.id   AF-A0A448GYF6-F1
#
_cell.length_a   1.000
_cell.length_b   1.000
_cell.length_c   1.000
_cell.angle_alpha   90.00
_cell.angle_beta   90.00
_cell.angle_gamma   90.00
#
_symmetry.space_group_name_H-M   'P 1'
#
loop_
_entity.id
_entity.type
_entity.pdbx_description
1 polymer ?
#
loop_
_entity_poly.entity_id
_entity_poly.type
_entity_poly.pdbx_seq_one_letter_code
_entity_poly.pdbx_strand_id
1 'polypeptide(L)'
;MNNDNQFDEAQFQAQMNAFFERADAIINLANSQLSPSSHAGQVAASLNYAAARFAISAASIGFVKGSDLAKEKADIIKFYSEKYQQMLAENLDQYIENFDQYTKIAQQK
;
A
#
# COMPACT_ATOMS: atom_id res chain seq x y z
N MET A 1 -13.88 -24.14 -30.39
CA MET A 1 -13.53 -22.80 -29.85
C MET A 1 -13.86 -22.86 -28.37
N ASN A 2 -12.87 -23.06 -27.51
CA ASN A 2 -13.09 -23.21 -26.07
C ASN A 2 -13.16 -21.82 -25.44
N ASN A 3 -14.28 -21.55 -24.77
CA ASN A 3 -14.53 -20.32 -24.05
C ASN A 3 -14.17 -20.54 -22.57
N ASP A 4 -12.87 -20.71 -22.29
CA ASP A 4 -12.34 -20.99 -20.95
C ASP A 4 -11.84 -19.71 -20.27
N ASN A 5 -12.70 -18.72 -20.11
CA ASN A 5 -12.49 -17.59 -19.20
C ASN A 5 -13.74 -17.42 -18.34
N GLN A 6 -14.01 -18.41 -17.48
CA GLN A 6 -15.02 -18.27 -16.44
C GLN A 6 -14.34 -17.62 -15.22
N PHE A 7 -14.83 -16.45 -14.82
CA PHE A 7 -14.34 -15.73 -13.64
C PHE A 7 -14.64 -16.55 -12.38
N ASP A 8 -13.61 -16.96 -11.65
CA ASP A 8 -13.73 -17.60 -10.35
C ASP A 8 -13.80 -16.53 -9.25
N GLU A 9 -15.02 -16.19 -8.85
CA GLU A 9 -15.29 -15.20 -7.83
C GLU A 9 -14.73 -15.61 -6.45
N ALA A 10 -14.78 -16.89 -6.09
CA ALA A 10 -14.28 -17.36 -4.81
C ALA A 10 -12.75 -17.19 -4.73
N GLN A 11 -12.04 -17.52 -5.81
CA GLN A 11 -10.59 -17.35 -5.89
C GLN A 11 -10.20 -15.86 -5.87
N PHE A 12 -10.98 -14.99 -6.51
CA PHE A 12 -10.74 -13.55 -6.48
C PHE A 12 -10.91 -12.96 -5.08
N GLN A 13 -12.01 -13.29 -4.39
CA GLN A 13 -12.27 -12.82 -3.03
C GLN A 13 -11.20 -13.30 -2.04
N ALA A 14 -10.76 -14.56 -2.16
CA ALA A 14 -9.68 -15.09 -1.32
C ALA A 14 -8.36 -14.32 -1.50
N GLN A 15 -8.03 -13.92 -2.74
CA GLN A 15 -6.85 -13.11 -3.03
C GLN A 15 -6.96 -11.70 -2.46
N MET A 16 -8.15 -11.07 -2.55
CA MET A 16 -8.40 -9.75 -1.95
C MET A 16 -8.27 -9.79 -0.42
N ASN A 17 -8.88 -10.78 0.23
CA ASN A 17 -8.77 -10.93 1.68
C ASN A 17 -7.30 -11.10 2.11
N ALA A 18 -6.56 -11.98 1.44
CA ALA A 18 -5.15 -12.18 1.73
C ALA A 18 -4.31 -10.90 1.50
N PHE A 19 -4.70 -10.06 0.54
CA PHE A 19 -4.07 -8.75 0.34
C PHE A 19 -4.33 -7.81 1.53
N PHE A 20 -5.58 -7.67 1.97
CA PHE A 20 -5.93 -6.81 3.10
C PHE A 20 -5.30 -7.31 4.41
N GLU A 21 -5.29 -8.61 4.68
CA GLU A 21 -4.63 -9.18 5.86
C GLU A 21 -3.15 -8.80 5.95
N ARG A 22 -2.43 -8.81 4.81
CA ARG A 22 -1.03 -8.37 4.77
C ARG A 22 -0.89 -6.86 5.00
N ALA A 23 -1.78 -6.05 4.43
CA ALA A 23 -1.77 -4.61 4.64
C ALA A 23 -2.03 -4.26 6.11
N ASP A 24 -3.02 -4.91 6.73
CA ASP A 24 -3.38 -4.72 8.14
C ASP A 24 -2.25 -5.13 9.08
N ALA A 25 -1.54 -6.22 8.78
CA ALA A 25 -0.36 -6.62 9.55
C ALA A 25 0.72 -5.52 9.57
N ILE A 26 0.93 -4.83 8.43
CA ILE A 26 1.87 -3.72 8.32
C ILE A 26 1.37 -2.49 9.09
N ILE A 27 0.09 -2.17 9.00
CA ILE A 27 -0.54 -1.08 9.75
C ILE A 27 -0.43 -1.33 11.26
N ASN A 28 -0.68 -2.56 11.72
CA ASN A 28 -0.55 -2.94 13.12
C ASN A 28 0.88 -2.77 13.63
N LEU A 29 1.88 -3.16 12.82
CA LEU A 29 3.28 -2.92 13.15
C LEU A 29 3.58 -1.42 13.22
N ALA A 30 3.09 -0.61 12.28
CA ALA A 30 3.26 0.84 12.33
C ALA A 30 2.61 1.44 13.60
N ASN A 31 1.38 1.05 13.93
CA ASN A 31 0.68 1.49 15.13
C ASN A 31 1.44 1.14 16.42
N SER A 32 2.11 -0.01 16.47
CA SER A 32 2.94 -0.38 17.64
C SER A 32 4.18 0.51 17.84
N GLN A 33 4.56 1.31 16.84
CA GLN A 33 5.68 2.26 16.92
C GLN A 33 5.27 3.67 17.37
N LEU A 34 3.97 3.91 17.57
CA LEU A 34 3.47 5.14 18.17
C LEU A 34 3.96 5.25 19.62
N SER A 35 4.48 6.42 19.97
CA SER A 35 4.99 6.68 21.33
C SER A 35 4.94 8.17 21.65
N PRO A 36 5.19 8.58 22.91
CA PRO A 36 5.33 9.99 23.26
C PRO A 36 6.43 10.74 22.47
N SER A 37 7.40 10.02 21.92
CA SER A 37 8.49 10.59 21.10
C SER A 37 8.34 10.37 19.59
N SER A 38 7.34 9.57 19.18
CA SER A 38 7.06 9.22 17.78
C SER A 38 5.56 9.33 17.50
N HIS A 39 5.12 10.50 17.05
CA HIS A 39 3.71 10.73 16.72
C HIS A 39 3.33 10.14 15.35
N ALA A 40 2.03 10.11 15.05
CA ALA A 40 1.49 9.47 13.84
C ALA A 40 2.17 9.91 12.53
N GLY A 41 2.40 11.20 12.33
CA GLY A 41 3.15 11.71 11.18
C GLY A 41 4.57 11.16 11.03
N GLN A 42 5.32 10.96 12.11
CA GLN A 42 6.68 10.39 12.06
C GLN A 42 6.65 8.89 11.73
N VAL A 43 5.71 8.16 12.33
CA VAL A 43 5.49 6.74 12.03
C VAL A 43 5.04 6.56 10.58
N ALA A 44 4.11 7.40 10.09
CA ALA A 44 3.66 7.38 8.71
C ALA A 44 4.80 7.68 7.72
N ALA A 45 5.67 8.66 8.02
CA ALA A 45 6.86 8.93 7.21
C ALA A 45 7.82 7.73 7.17
N SER A 46 8.02 7.06 8.31
CA SER A 46 8.86 5.85 8.40
C SER A 46 8.28 4.70 7.59
N LEU A 47 6.96 4.49 7.68
CA LEU A 47 6.25 3.48 6.90
C LEU A 47 6.34 3.76 5.39
N ASN A 48 6.16 5.01 4.97
CA ASN A 48 6.29 5.39 3.55
C ASN A 48 7.72 5.12 3.02
N TYR A 49 8.74 5.46 3.80
CA TYR A 49 10.12 5.14 3.45
C TYR A 49 10.37 3.63 3.37
N ALA A 50 9.83 2.85 4.30
CA ALA A 50 9.92 1.38 4.27
C ALA A 50 9.22 0.79 3.04
N ALA A 51 8.03 1.27 2.70
CA ALA A 51 7.29 0.85 1.51
C ALA A 51 8.09 1.12 0.22
N ALA A 52 8.68 2.31 0.09
CA ALA A 52 9.54 2.63 -1.04
C ALA A 52 10.75 1.68 -1.15
N ARG A 53 11.45 1.41 -0.04
CA ARG A 53 12.58 0.47 -0.04
C ARG A 53 12.18 -0.94 -0.44
N PHE A 54 11.05 -1.42 0.07
CA PHE A 54 10.53 -2.74 -0.28
C PHE A 54 10.16 -2.82 -1.76
N ALA A 55 9.44 -1.81 -2.27
CA ALA A 55 9.05 -1.72 -3.68
C ALA A 55 10.26 -1.77 -4.63
N ILE A 56 11.32 -1.01 -4.33
CA ILE A 56 12.55 -1.02 -5.13
C ILE A 56 13.29 -2.34 -5.02
N SER A 57 13.33 -2.95 -3.82
CA SER A 57 13.91 -4.29 -3.65
C SER A 57 13.17 -5.34 -4.49
N ALA A 58 11.84 -5.30 -4.49
CA ALA A 58 11.01 -6.24 -5.26
C ALA A 58 11.19 -6.04 -6.77
N ALA A 59 11.18 -4.79 -7.25
CA ALA A 59 11.42 -4.48 -8.66
C ALA A 59 12.82 -4.93 -9.13
N SER A 60 13.82 -4.85 -8.25
CA SER A 60 15.20 -5.21 -8.58
C SER A 60 15.39 -6.72 -8.82
N ILE A 61 14.50 -7.59 -8.33
CA ILE A 61 14.60 -9.06 -8.49
C ILE A 61 14.63 -9.47 -9.98
N GLY A 62 14.00 -8.68 -10.86
CA GLY A 62 13.96 -8.95 -12.29
C GLY A 62 15.26 -8.64 -13.05
N PHE A 63 16.28 -8.08 -12.39
CA PHE A 63 17.48 -7.57 -13.05
C PHE A 63 18.74 -8.33 -12.65
N VAL A 64 19.57 -8.65 -13.63
CA VAL A 64 20.88 -9.30 -13.41
C VAL A 64 22.01 -8.27 -13.27
N LYS A 65 21.88 -7.09 -13.91
CA LYS A 65 22.91 -6.05 -13.95
C LYS A 65 22.34 -4.71 -13.49
N GLY A 66 23.11 -4.00 -12.65
CA GLY A 66 22.74 -2.66 -12.19
C GLY A 66 22.58 -1.64 -13.33
N SER A 67 23.29 -1.83 -14.46
CA SER A 67 23.13 -0.98 -15.64
C SER A 67 21.78 -1.13 -16.32
N ASP A 68 21.16 -2.31 -16.26
CA ASP A 68 19.85 -2.54 -16.86
C ASP A 68 18.76 -2.01 -15.93
N LEU A 69 18.89 -2.21 -14.61
CA LEU A 69 18.05 -1.54 -13.62
C LEU A 69 18.09 -0.01 -13.75
N ALA A 70 19.28 0.55 -14.01
CA ALA A 70 19.45 2.00 -14.18
C ALA A 70 18.70 2.56 -15.40
N LYS A 71 18.55 1.78 -16.48
CA LYS A 71 17.76 2.18 -17.66
C LYS A 71 16.28 2.26 -17.33
N GLU A 72 15.78 1.34 -16.51
CA GLU A 72 14.37 1.26 -16.09
C GLU A 72 14.02 2.18 -14.91
N LYS A 73 14.99 2.96 -14.39
CA LYS A 73 14.82 3.77 -13.17
C LYS A 73 13.60 4.70 -13.24
N ALA A 74 13.43 5.41 -14.35
CA ALA A 74 12.34 6.37 -14.51
C ALA A 74 10.97 5.67 -14.51
N ASP A 75 10.87 4.54 -15.21
CA ASP A 75 9.62 3.78 -15.34
C ASP A 75 9.23 3.11 -14.03
N ILE A 76 10.20 2.57 -13.28
CA ILE A 76 9.98 2.02 -11.94
C ILE A 76 9.45 3.10 -10.98
N ILE A 77 10.07 4.28 -10.97
CA ILE A 77 9.61 5.41 -10.13
C ILE A 77 8.17 5.78 -10.50
N LYS A 78 7.90 5.98 -11.80
CA LYS A 78 6.58 6.34 -12.30
C LYS A 78 5.52 5.32 -11.88
N PHE A 79 5.78 4.03 -12.11
CA PHE A 79 4.85 2.95 -11.79
C PHE A 79 4.44 2.96 -10.31
N TYR A 80 5.41 2.99 -9.39
CA TYR A 80 5.09 2.96 -7.95
C TYR A 80 4.46 4.26 -7.46
N SER A 81 4.91 5.42 -7.97
CA SER A 81 4.31 6.70 -7.60
C SER A 81 2.85 6.82 -8.05
N GLU A 82 2.52 6.41 -9.28
CA GLU A 82 1.15 6.43 -9.79
C GLU A 82 0.24 5.47 -9.01
N LYS A 83 0.71 4.26 -8.70
CA LYS A 83 -0.05 3.31 -7.88
C LYS A 83 -0.29 3.82 -6.47
N TYR A 84 0.73 4.40 -5.84
CA TYR A 84 0.56 4.98 -4.52
C TYR A 84 -0.42 6.16 -4.53
N GLN A 85 -0.31 7.05 -5.53
CA GLN A 85 -1.22 8.18 -5.68
C GLN A 85 -2.67 7.73 -5.85
N GLN A 86 -2.92 6.69 -6.66
CA GLN A 86 -4.25 6.13 -6.84
C GLN A 86 -4.83 5.62 -5.50
N MET A 87 -4.09 4.77 -4.79
CA MET A 87 -4.55 4.22 -3.50
C MET A 87 -4.75 5.33 -2.46
N LEU A 88 -3.86 6.34 -2.43
CA LEU A 88 -3.97 7.46 -1.53
C LEU A 88 -5.23 8.29 -1.80
N ALA A 89 -5.53 8.56 -3.07
CA ALA A 89 -6.74 9.28 -3.47
C ALA A 89 -8.01 8.50 -3.07
N GLU A 90 -8.08 7.21 -3.39
CA GLU A 90 -9.22 6.35 -3.03
C GLU A 90 -9.47 6.31 -1.52
N ASN A 91 -8.41 6.20 -0.71
CA ASN A 91 -8.54 6.24 0.75
C ASN A 91 -8.94 7.63 1.26
N LEU A 92 -8.39 8.69 0.68
CA LEU A 92 -8.73 10.06 1.06
C LEU A 92 -10.21 10.36 0.77
N ASP A 93 -10.71 9.96 -0.39
CA ASP A 93 -12.11 10.11 -0.76
C ASP A 93 -13.03 9.39 0.24
N GLN A 94 -12.69 8.15 0.63
CA GLN A 94 -13.42 7.44 1.67
C GLN A 94 -13.42 8.17 3.02
N TYR A 95 -12.29 8.76 3.43
CA TYR A 95 -12.21 9.54 4.65
C TYR A 95 -13.00 10.84 4.58
N ILE A 96 -13.05 11.49 3.41
CA ILE A 96 -13.86 12.70 3.17
C ILE A 96 -15.35 12.35 3.26
N GLU A 97 -15.78 11.29 2.58
CA GLU A 97 -17.17 10.83 2.57
C GLU A 97 -17.67 10.44 3.96
N ASN A 98 -16.80 9.85 4.79
CA ASN A 98 -17.16 9.33 6.11
C ASN A 98 -16.61 10.19 7.27
N PHE A 99 -16.16 11.42 6.98
CA PHE A 99 -15.44 12.27 7.93
C PHE A 99 -16.16 12.44 9.26
N ASP A 100 -17.46 12.76 9.21
CA ASP A 100 -18.28 12.99 10.41
C ASP A 100 -18.45 11.72 11.26
N GLN A 101 -18.48 10.54 10.63
CA GLN A 101 -18.60 9.28 11.34
C GLN A 101 -17.28 8.92 12.05
N TYR A 102 -16.15 9.07 11.34
CA TYR A 102 -14.83 8.75 11.89
C TYR A 102 -14.39 9.75 12.98
N THR A 103 -14.70 11.04 12.81
CA THR A 103 -14.34 12.06 13.81
C THR A 103 -15.21 12.01 15.07
N LYS A 104 -16.50 11.65 14.97
CA LYS A 104 -17.35 11.42 16.15
C LYS A 104 -16.88 10.24 17.00
N ILE A 105 -16.46 9.14 16.38
CA ILE A 105 -15.93 7.97 17.11
C ILE A 105 -14.64 8.34 17.87
N ALA A 106 -13.78 9.18 17.28
CA ALA A 106 -12.54 9.61 17.92
C ALA A 106 -12.75 10.51 19.16
N GLN A 107 -13.89 11.21 19.24
CA GLN A 107 -14.25 12.05 20.40
C GLN A 107 -14.89 11.28 21.56
N GLN A 108 -15.31 10.04 21.34
CA GLN A 108 -15.96 9.19 22.35
C GLN A 108 -14.98 8.24 23.07
N LYS A 109 -13.69 8.27 22.72
CA LYS A 109 -12.60 7.56 23.39
C LYS A 109 -11.78 8.52 24.25
#